data_AF-A0A840NXA2-F1
#
_entry.id   AF-A0A840NXA2-F1
#
_cell.length_a   1.000
_cell.length_b   1.000
_cell.length_c   1.000
_cell.angle_alpha   90.00
_cell.angle_beta   90.00
_cell.angle_gamma   90.00
#
_symmetry.space_group_name_H-M   'P 1'
#
loop_
_entity.id
_entity.type
_entity.pdbx_description
1 polymer ?
#
loop_
_entity_poly.entity_id
_entity_poly.type
_entity_poly.pdbx_seq_one_letter_code
_entity_poly.pdbx_strand_id
1 'polypeptide(L)'
;MQGWWANLLQGALSAVIGGIVAAITAWAVVTATRRHERRAALEIEARTSAIEFFLLLADIDTQLTKALDNQATVPHITDSKEWTLKALKAEIAMFSLGQEVGNAFSQKIGDLRRALELAEGDNPPKEQLVTASLEALHACADHLAEWLMQGRHRSESTPTKAKL
;
A
#
# COMPACT_ATOMS: atom_id res chain seq x y z
N MET A 1 -12.89 36.31 -58.95
CA MET A 1 -11.84 35.59 -58.19
C MET A 1 -11.70 36.14 -56.75
N GLN A 2 -12.79 36.31 -55.98
CA GLN A 2 -12.75 37.00 -54.67
C GLN A 2 -13.00 36.09 -53.44
N GLY A 3 -13.16 34.78 -53.62
CA GLY A 3 -13.44 33.83 -52.52
C GLY A 3 -12.31 32.87 -52.13
N TRP A 4 -11.20 32.83 -52.88
CA TRP A 4 -10.15 31.82 -52.67
C TRP A 4 -9.32 32.09 -51.41
N TRP A 5 -8.97 33.36 -51.15
CA TRP A 5 -8.22 33.77 -49.95
C TRP A 5 -8.99 33.58 -48.65
N ALA A 6 -10.31 33.80 -48.66
CA ALA A 6 -11.17 33.59 -47.49
C ALA A 6 -11.25 32.09 -47.12
N ASN A 7 -11.40 31.20 -48.11
CA ASN A 7 -11.41 29.75 -47.89
C ASN A 7 -10.05 29.21 -47.42
N LEU A 8 -8.94 29.78 -47.90
CA LEU A 8 -7.59 29.43 -47.41
C LEU A 8 -7.37 29.88 -45.96
N LEU A 9 -7.79 31.10 -45.60
CA LEU A 9 -7.71 31.61 -44.23
C LEU A 9 -8.60 30.81 -43.27
N GLN A 10 -9.80 30.44 -43.70
CA GLN A 10 -10.71 29.60 -42.92
C GLN A 10 -10.18 28.17 -42.77
N GLY A 11 -9.58 27.61 -43.82
CA GLY A 11 -8.88 26.32 -43.77
C GLY A 11 -7.70 26.33 -42.80
N ALA A 12 -6.86 27.37 -42.85
CA ALA A 12 -5.74 27.55 -41.93
C ALA A 12 -6.19 27.72 -40.47
N LEU A 13 -7.24 28.52 -40.22
CA LEU A 13 -7.83 28.67 -38.89
C LEU A 13 -8.40 27.35 -38.35
N SER A 14 -9.08 26.57 -39.20
CA SER A 14 -9.60 25.26 -38.81
C SER A 14 -8.50 24.25 -38.48
N ALA A 15 -7.37 24.29 -39.21
CA ALA A 15 -6.20 23.46 -38.95
C ALA A 15 -5.48 23.85 -37.65
N VAL A 16 -5.40 25.14 -37.34
CA VAL A 16 -4.83 25.65 -36.07
C VAL A 16 -5.70 25.20 -34.88
N ILE A 17 -7.02 25.34 -34.98
CA ILE A 17 -7.96 24.90 -33.93
C ILE A 17 -7.88 23.38 -33.76
N GLY A 18 -7.85 22.62 -34.86
CA GLY A 18 -7.69 21.16 -34.83
C GLY A 18 -6.36 20.72 -34.19
N GLY A 19 -5.26 21.41 -34.50
CA GLY A 19 -3.95 21.16 -33.90
C GLY A 19 -3.90 21.42 -32.39
N ILE A 20 -4.56 22.48 -31.92
CA ILE A 20 -4.65 22.80 -30.49
C ILE A 20 -5.45 21.73 -29.72
N VAL A 21 -6.60 21.29 -30.25
CA VAL A 21 -7.42 20.25 -29.62
C VAL A 21 -6.67 18.92 -29.55
N ALA A 22 -5.96 18.54 -30.62
CA ALA A 22 -5.14 17.34 -30.63
C ALA A 22 -4.01 17.40 -29.60
N ALA A 23 -3.35 18.55 -29.45
CA ALA A 23 -2.30 18.75 -28.46
C ALA A 23 -2.83 18.66 -27.02
N ILE A 24 -4.00 19.25 -26.73
CA ILE A 24 -4.64 19.14 -25.40
C ILE A 24 -5.03 17.69 -25.11
N THR A 25 -5.58 16.98 -26.10
CA THR A 25 -5.98 15.58 -25.94
C THR A 25 -4.76 14.68 -25.69
N ALA A 26 -3.68 14.87 -26.45
CA ALA A 26 -2.43 14.15 -26.24
C ALA A 26 -1.83 14.46 -24.86
N TRP A 27 -1.85 15.72 -24.42
CA TRP A 27 -1.41 16.10 -23.08
C TRP A 27 -2.27 15.46 -21.98
N ALA A 28 -3.58 15.46 -22.13
CA ALA A 28 -4.52 14.83 -21.19
C ALA A 28 -4.31 13.31 -21.10
N VAL A 29 -4.12 12.65 -22.25
CA VAL A 29 -3.81 11.20 -22.29
C VAL A 29 -2.46 10.93 -21.63
N VAL A 30 -1.39 11.64 -22.01
CA VAL A 30 -0.05 11.42 -21.43
C VAL A 30 -0.02 11.67 -19.92
N THR A 31 -0.71 12.71 -19.45
CA THR A 31 -0.80 13.00 -18.01
C THR A 31 -1.62 11.93 -17.29
N ALA A 32 -2.72 11.44 -17.88
CA ALA A 32 -3.49 10.33 -17.35
C ALA A 32 -2.66 9.03 -17.31
N THR A 33 -1.94 8.68 -18.39
CA THR A 33 -1.09 7.49 -18.48
C THR A 33 0.05 7.56 -17.48
N ARG A 34 0.77 8.69 -17.37
CA ARG A 34 1.83 8.86 -16.36
C ARG A 34 1.31 8.75 -14.94
N ARG A 35 0.10 9.26 -14.68
CA ARG A 35 -0.53 9.13 -13.36
C ARG A 35 -0.91 7.68 -13.07
N HIS A 36 -1.35 6.94 -14.08
CA HIS A 36 -1.67 5.51 -13.96
C HIS A 36 -0.40 4.67 -13.75
N GLU A 37 0.65 4.90 -14.53
CA GLU A 37 1.94 4.22 -14.42
C GLU A 37 2.57 4.43 -13.05
N ARG A 38 2.57 5.67 -12.52
CA ARG A 38 3.06 5.96 -11.17
C ARG A 38 2.26 5.22 -10.10
N ARG A 39 0.93 5.16 -10.22
CA ARG A 39 0.09 4.42 -9.27
C ARG A 39 0.38 2.93 -9.30
N ALA A 40 0.50 2.34 -10.50
CA ALA A 40 0.82 0.93 -10.65
C ALA A 40 2.20 0.59 -10.06
N ALA A 41 3.21 1.46 -10.30
CA ALA A 41 4.54 1.28 -9.72
C ALA A 41 4.52 1.32 -8.18
N LEU A 42 3.84 2.32 -7.59
CA LEU A 42 3.67 2.41 -6.14
C LEU A 42 2.91 1.21 -5.57
N GLU A 43 1.91 0.71 -6.29
CA GLU A 43 1.16 -0.47 -5.86
C GLU A 43 2.01 -1.74 -5.85
N ILE A 44 2.89 -1.93 -6.83
CA ILE A 44 3.82 -3.07 -6.87
C ILE A 44 4.83 -2.98 -5.73
N GLU A 45 5.40 -1.79 -5.49
CA GLU A 45 6.33 -1.57 -4.38
C GLU A 45 5.65 -1.80 -3.03
N ALA A 46 4.40 -1.34 -2.89
CA ALA A 46 3.63 -1.54 -1.67
C ALA A 46 3.28 -3.01 -1.43
N ARG A 47 2.90 -3.75 -2.48
CA ARG A 47 2.67 -5.21 -2.40
C ARG A 47 3.94 -5.96 -2.02
N THR A 48 5.08 -5.56 -2.58
CA THR A 48 6.37 -6.21 -2.27
C THR A 48 6.73 -5.98 -0.81
N SER A 49 6.61 -4.75 -0.33
CA SER A 49 6.87 -4.39 1.07
C SER A 49 5.91 -5.10 2.04
N ALA A 50 4.63 -5.21 1.66
CA ALA A 50 3.63 -5.97 2.40
C ALA A 50 3.98 -7.46 2.52
N ILE A 51 4.43 -8.10 1.43
CA ILE A 51 4.86 -9.50 1.45
C ILE A 51 6.08 -9.69 2.35
N GLU A 52 7.08 -8.82 2.25
CA GLU A 52 8.27 -8.87 3.10
C GLU A 52 7.92 -8.76 4.60
N PHE A 53 6.97 -7.88 4.93
CA PHE A 53 6.48 -7.74 6.29
C PHE A 53 5.62 -8.93 6.73
N PHE A 54 4.77 -9.47 5.87
CA PHE A 54 3.96 -10.67 6.15
C PHE A 54 4.84 -11.89 6.48
N LEU A 55 5.97 -12.05 5.77
CA LEU A 55 6.94 -13.11 6.09
C LEU A 55 7.62 -12.89 7.45
N LEU A 56 7.86 -11.64 7.85
CA LEU A 56 8.36 -11.32 9.19
C LEU A 56 7.32 -11.68 10.27
N LEU A 57 6.04 -11.38 10.03
CA LEU A 57 4.96 -11.75 10.96
C LEU A 57 4.89 -13.27 11.17
N ALA A 58 5.07 -14.07 10.12
CA ALA A 58 5.10 -15.54 10.24
C ALA A 58 6.30 -16.06 11.07
N ASP A 59 7.45 -15.42 10.97
CA ASP A 59 8.62 -15.74 11.80
C ASP A 59 8.38 -15.39 13.27
N ILE A 60 7.81 -14.21 13.54
CA ILE A 60 7.43 -13.79 14.90
C ILE A 60 6.38 -14.75 15.49
N ASP A 61 5.36 -15.14 14.74
CA ASP A 61 4.34 -16.11 15.16
C ASP A 61 4.97 -17.44 15.59
N THR A 62 5.95 -17.92 14.82
CA THR A 62 6.71 -19.13 15.15
C THR A 62 7.50 -18.96 16.45
N GLN A 63 8.10 -17.79 16.67
CA GLN A 63 8.88 -17.50 17.88
C GLN A 63 8.00 -17.38 19.12
N LEU A 64 6.86 -16.70 19.02
CA LEU A 64 5.88 -16.56 20.10
C LEU A 64 5.26 -17.91 20.46
N THR A 65 4.90 -18.73 19.47
CA THR A 65 4.37 -20.09 19.70
C THR A 65 5.40 -20.95 20.42
N LYS A 66 6.67 -20.90 20.02
CA LYS A 66 7.75 -21.62 20.73
C LYS A 66 7.96 -21.13 22.16
N ALA A 67 7.84 -19.82 22.39
CA ALA A 67 7.93 -19.24 23.73
C ALA A 67 6.78 -19.73 24.63
N LEU A 68 5.58 -19.83 24.07
CA LEU A 68 4.39 -20.35 24.74
C LEU A 68 4.54 -21.85 25.09
N ASP A 69 4.88 -22.67 24.10
CA ASP A 69 4.93 -24.13 24.25
C ASP A 69 6.08 -24.62 25.14
N ASN A 70 7.25 -23.97 25.03
CA ASN A 70 8.47 -24.42 25.70
C ASN A 70 8.86 -23.58 26.92
N GLN A 71 8.02 -22.61 27.32
CA GLN A 71 8.34 -21.60 28.36
C GLN A 71 9.68 -20.90 28.09
N ALA A 72 10.03 -20.75 26.82
CA ALA A 72 11.26 -20.10 26.40
C ALA A 72 11.10 -18.57 26.46
N THR A 73 12.21 -17.87 26.61
CA THR A 73 12.21 -16.40 26.55
C THR A 73 11.75 -15.91 25.18
N VAL A 74 10.85 -14.92 25.15
CA VAL A 74 10.54 -14.20 23.92
C VAL A 74 11.81 -13.45 23.48
N PRO A 75 12.28 -13.64 22.24
CA PRO A 75 13.45 -12.92 21.73
C PRO A 75 13.13 -11.43 21.57
N HIS A 76 14.16 -10.57 21.67
CA HIS A 76 14.00 -9.13 21.45
C HIS A 76 13.79 -8.82 19.96
N ILE A 77 12.53 -8.74 19.56
CA ILE A 77 12.10 -8.53 18.18
C ILE A 77 11.97 -7.05 17.89
N THR A 78 11.34 -6.28 18.79
CA THR A 78 10.98 -4.87 18.52
C THR A 78 12.16 -3.92 18.44
N ASP A 79 13.26 -4.23 19.14
CA ASP A 79 14.51 -3.47 19.09
C ASP A 79 15.41 -3.87 17.92
N SER A 80 15.00 -4.87 17.12
CA SER A 80 15.80 -5.33 15.99
C SER A 80 15.76 -4.32 14.83
N LYS A 81 16.91 -4.19 14.15
CA LYS A 81 17.01 -3.43 12.90
C LYS A 81 16.07 -3.99 11.83
N GLU A 82 15.90 -5.30 11.79
CA GLU A 82 15.05 -5.98 10.82
C GLU A 82 13.58 -5.59 10.99
N TRP A 83 13.05 -5.67 12.21
CA TRP A 83 11.69 -5.19 12.53
C TRP A 83 11.50 -3.74 12.11
N THR A 84 12.38 -2.86 12.58
CA THR A 84 12.28 -1.42 12.32
C THR A 84 12.24 -1.10 10.83
N LEU A 85 13.13 -1.72 10.04
CA LEU A 85 13.18 -1.47 8.60
C LEU A 85 11.96 -2.03 7.86
N LYS A 86 11.54 -3.26 8.17
CA LYS A 86 10.42 -3.90 7.48
C LYS A 86 9.08 -3.26 7.84
N ALA A 87 8.86 -2.95 9.12
CA ALA A 87 7.67 -2.24 9.59
C ALA A 87 7.56 -0.85 8.94
N LEU A 88 8.64 -0.05 8.98
CA LEU A 88 8.63 1.30 8.41
C LEU A 88 8.42 1.29 6.88
N LYS A 89 9.08 0.35 6.17
CA LYS A 89 8.87 0.19 4.73
C LYS A 89 7.41 -0.14 4.42
N ALA A 90 6.82 -1.06 5.15
CA ALA A 90 5.42 -1.43 4.99
C ALA A 90 4.48 -0.25 5.30
N GLU A 91 4.74 0.52 6.36
CA GLU A 91 3.95 1.73 6.66
C GLU A 91 4.04 2.78 5.55
N ILE A 92 5.24 3.13 5.10
CA ILE A 92 5.45 4.10 4.01
C ILE A 92 4.74 3.63 2.74
N ALA A 93 4.85 2.34 2.42
CA ALA A 93 4.13 1.72 1.32
C ALA A 93 2.62 1.90 1.46
N MET A 94 2.03 1.62 2.62
CA MET A 94 0.58 1.79 2.84
C MET A 94 0.14 3.25 2.79
N PHE A 95 0.94 4.19 3.31
CA PHE A 95 0.67 5.62 3.17
C PHE A 95 0.73 6.11 1.72
N SER A 96 1.61 5.53 0.89
CA SER A 96 1.69 5.87 -0.54
C SER A 96 0.41 5.53 -1.31
N LEU A 97 -0.39 4.58 -0.80
CA LEU A 97 -1.66 4.15 -1.40
C LEU A 97 -2.85 4.99 -0.94
N GLY A 98 -2.75 5.63 0.23
CA GLY A 98 -3.77 6.51 0.76
C GLY A 98 -3.68 6.69 2.27
N GLN A 99 -4.14 7.84 2.76
CA GLN A 99 -4.07 8.20 4.17
C GLN A 99 -4.89 7.26 5.07
N GLU A 100 -6.09 6.85 4.64
CA GLU A 100 -6.93 5.94 5.42
C GLU A 100 -6.30 4.56 5.59
N VAL A 101 -5.74 4.01 4.49
CA VAL A 101 -5.05 2.71 4.50
C VAL A 101 -3.79 2.79 5.37
N GLY A 102 -2.98 3.83 5.20
CA GLY A 102 -1.78 4.06 6.01
C GLY A 102 -2.07 4.21 7.49
N ASN A 103 -3.10 4.98 7.87
CA ASN A 103 -3.50 5.15 9.27
C ASN A 103 -3.97 3.84 9.91
N ALA A 104 -4.84 3.09 9.22
CA ALA A 104 -5.35 1.82 9.73
C ALA A 104 -4.20 0.80 9.93
N PHE A 105 -3.31 0.70 8.95
CA PHE A 105 -2.17 -0.20 9.03
C PHE A 105 -1.15 0.21 10.11
N SER A 106 -0.83 1.50 10.21
CA SER A 106 0.09 2.02 11.23
C SER A 106 -0.45 1.80 12.64
N GLN A 107 -1.77 1.94 12.84
CA GLN A 107 -2.39 1.60 14.12
C GLN A 107 -2.20 0.10 14.46
N LYS A 108 -2.41 -0.80 13.49
CA LYS A 108 -2.20 -2.25 13.71
C LYS A 108 -0.75 -2.60 14.03
N ILE A 109 0.21 -1.98 13.35
CA ILE A 109 1.64 -2.15 13.66
C ILE A 109 1.96 -1.61 15.06
N GLY A 110 1.41 -0.45 15.42
CA GLY A 110 1.60 0.14 16.75
C GLY A 110 1.05 -0.74 17.88
N ASP A 111 -0.15 -1.31 17.68
CA ASP A 111 -0.78 -2.23 18.63
C ASP A 111 0.06 -3.51 18.79
N LEU A 112 0.51 -4.10 17.67
CA LEU A 112 1.40 -5.27 17.67
C LEU A 112 2.73 -4.98 18.38
N ARG A 113 3.38 -3.86 18.03
CA ARG A 113 4.65 -3.44 18.64
C ARG A 113 4.52 -3.36 20.16
N ARG A 114 3.46 -2.70 20.65
CA ARG A 114 3.23 -2.56 22.08
C ARG A 114 3.00 -3.91 22.76
N ALA A 115 2.25 -4.81 22.13
CA ALA A 115 2.01 -6.14 22.68
C ALA A 115 3.33 -6.93 22.79
N LEU A 116 4.16 -6.90 21.74
CA LEU A 116 5.48 -7.52 21.73
C LEU A 116 6.41 -6.94 22.80
N GLU A 117 6.51 -5.61 22.91
CA GLU A 117 7.33 -4.94 23.93
C GLU A 117 6.94 -5.36 25.35
N LEU A 118 5.63 -5.56 25.62
CA LEU A 118 5.15 -6.05 26.90
C LEU A 118 5.54 -7.52 27.16
N ALA A 119 5.45 -8.36 26.12
CA ALA A 119 5.82 -9.78 26.23
C ALA A 119 7.35 -9.98 26.35
N GLU A 120 8.15 -9.15 25.71
CA GLU A 120 9.62 -9.16 25.78
C GLU A 120 10.16 -8.69 27.14
N GLY A 121 9.43 -7.80 27.83
CA GLY A 121 9.86 -7.21 29.10
C GLY A 121 9.77 -8.13 30.32
N ASP A 122 9.04 -9.26 30.23
CA ASP A 122 8.87 -10.22 31.32
C ASP A 122 9.74 -11.47 31.10
N ASN A 123 10.45 -11.93 32.15
CA ASN A 123 11.25 -13.15 32.10
C ASN A 123 11.06 -14.02 33.37
N PRO A 124 10.39 -15.19 33.27
CA PRO A 124 9.77 -15.75 32.06
C PRO A 124 8.56 -14.93 31.58
N PRO A 125 8.28 -14.93 30.27
CA PRO A 125 7.16 -14.19 29.70
C PRO A 125 5.84 -14.74 30.26
N LYS A 126 4.95 -13.86 30.72
CA LYS A 126 3.62 -14.29 31.18
C LYS A 126 2.82 -14.81 29.99
N GLU A 127 2.25 -16.01 30.14
CA GLU A 127 1.44 -16.67 29.10
C GLU A 127 0.42 -15.72 28.47
N GLN A 128 -0.31 -14.96 29.31
CA GLN A 128 -1.30 -13.98 28.87
C GLN A 128 -0.74 -12.89 27.94
N LEU A 129 0.50 -12.44 28.15
CA LEU A 129 1.14 -11.43 27.31
C LEU A 129 1.60 -11.99 25.97
N VAL A 130 2.05 -13.25 25.97
CA VAL A 130 2.40 -13.98 24.74
C VAL A 130 1.14 -14.23 23.91
N THR A 131 0.03 -14.66 24.53
CA THR A 131 -1.26 -14.83 23.86
C THR A 131 -1.78 -13.51 23.28
N ALA A 132 -1.73 -12.41 24.05
CA ALA A 132 -2.14 -11.10 23.55
C ALA A 132 -1.26 -10.62 22.37
N SER A 133 0.02 -10.95 22.38
CA SER A 133 0.93 -10.67 21.26
C SER A 133 0.58 -11.48 20.01
N LEU A 134 0.22 -12.76 20.16
CA LEU A 134 -0.27 -13.60 19.07
C LEU A 134 -1.58 -13.04 18.49
N GLU A 135 -2.54 -12.64 19.34
CA GLU A 135 -3.79 -12.03 18.88
C GLU A 135 -3.56 -10.74 18.10
N ALA A 136 -2.68 -9.86 18.60
CA ALA A 136 -2.32 -8.63 17.90
C ALA A 136 -1.60 -8.91 16.57
N LEU A 137 -0.77 -9.97 16.54
CA LEU A 137 -0.05 -10.40 15.34
C LEU A 137 -1.02 -10.93 14.29
N HIS A 138 -1.94 -11.80 14.67
CA HIS A 138 -2.96 -12.34 13.77
C HIS A 138 -3.86 -11.21 13.25
N ALA A 139 -4.28 -10.27 14.10
CA ALA A 139 -5.05 -9.12 13.66
C ALA A 139 -4.29 -8.22 12.66
N CYS A 140 -2.97 -8.08 12.81
CA CYS A 140 -2.13 -7.35 11.86
C CYS A 140 -1.97 -8.14 10.53
N ALA A 141 -1.70 -9.44 10.63
CA ALA A 141 -1.55 -10.34 9.49
C ALA A 141 -2.83 -10.44 8.67
N ASP A 142 -3.99 -10.60 9.32
CA ASP A 142 -5.31 -10.68 8.67
C ASP A 142 -5.63 -9.38 7.94
N HIS A 143 -5.36 -8.22 8.56
CA HIS A 143 -5.57 -6.93 7.90
C HIS A 143 -4.69 -6.79 6.64
N LEU A 144 -3.44 -7.24 6.73
CA LEU A 144 -2.50 -7.21 5.60
C LEU A 144 -2.89 -8.21 4.50
N ALA A 145 -3.35 -9.40 4.88
CA ALA A 145 -3.83 -10.43 3.98
C ALA A 145 -5.11 -9.99 3.27
N GLU A 146 -6.07 -9.40 3.99
CA GLU A 146 -7.27 -8.82 3.43
C GLU A 146 -6.91 -7.77 2.38
N TRP A 147 -5.97 -6.86 2.68
CA TRP A 147 -5.50 -5.87 1.73
C TRP A 147 -4.85 -6.51 0.48
N LEU A 148 -3.96 -7.49 0.67
CA LEU A 148 -3.32 -8.22 -0.44
C LEU A 148 -4.37 -8.91 -1.34
N MET A 149 -5.44 -9.44 -0.75
CA MET A 149 -6.55 -10.07 -1.48
C MET A 149 -7.50 -9.05 -2.12
N GLN A 150 -7.79 -7.91 -1.48
CA GLN A 150 -8.60 -6.84 -2.06
C GLN A 150 -7.91 -6.18 -3.28
N GLY A 151 -6.58 -6.18 -3.34
CA GLY A 151 -5.82 -5.82 -4.54
C GLY A 151 -6.16 -6.68 -5.77
N ARG A 152 -6.78 -7.86 -5.58
CA ARG A 152 -7.30 -8.70 -6.67
C ARG A 152 -8.66 -8.22 -7.20
N HIS A 153 -9.49 -7.62 -6.34
CA HIS A 153 -10.85 -7.15 -6.66
C HIS A 153 -10.99 -5.64 -6.93
N ARG A 154 -9.99 -4.83 -6.55
CA ARG A 154 -9.95 -3.40 -6.93
C ARG A 154 -9.86 -3.18 -8.44
N SER A 155 -9.30 -4.12 -9.19
CA SER A 155 -9.28 -4.05 -10.66
C SER A 155 -10.67 -4.22 -11.29
N GLU A 156 -11.61 -4.85 -10.60
CA GLU A 156 -12.97 -5.13 -11.11
C GLU A 156 -13.97 -4.02 -10.75
N SER A 157 -13.66 -3.17 -9.77
CA SER A 157 -14.55 -2.12 -9.27
C SER A 157 -14.21 -0.73 -9.78
N THR A 158 -13.79 -0.61 -11.05
CA THR A 158 -13.88 0.69 -11.73
C THR A 158 -15.35 0.92 -12.11
N PRO A 159 -16.15 1.77 -11.42
CA PRO A 159 -17.42 2.16 -11.98
C PRO A 159 -17.11 2.96 -13.24
N THR A 160 -17.48 2.40 -14.39
CA THR A 160 -17.69 3.16 -15.62
C THR A 160 -18.67 4.27 -15.27
N LYS A 161 -18.16 5.47 -14.95
CA LYS A 161 -18.95 6.69 -15.03
C LYS A 161 -19.15 7.00 -16.51
N ALA A 162 -20.06 6.23 -17.13
CA ALA A 162 -20.82 6.69 -18.27
C ALA A 162 -21.79 7.76 -17.75
N LYS A 163 -21.63 8.98 -18.23
CA LYS A 163 -22.53 10.16 -18.21
C LYS A 163 -21.64 11.35 -18.55
N LEU A 164 -21.83 12.13 -19.61
CA LEU A 164 -22.87 12.29 -20.64
C LEU A 164 -22.15 12.90 -21.85
#